data_AF-A0A970IQ52-F1
#
_entry.id   AF-A0A970IQ52-F1
#
_cell.length_a   1.000
_cell.length_b   1.000
_cell.length_c   1.000
_cell.angle_alpha   90.00
_cell.angle_beta   90.00
_cell.angle_gamma   90.00
#
_symmetry.space_group_name_H-M   'P 1'
#
loop_
_entity.id
_entity.type
_entity.pdbx_description
1 polymer ?
#
loop_
_entity_poly.entity_id
_entity_poly.type
_entity_poly.pdbx_seq_one_letter_code
_entity_poly.pdbx_strand_id
1 'polypeptide(L)'
;VRSNSLKKQPNEICFPGGRIENDESELSAAIRETSEELCLDPKNIAIIGSSDTLITPFNYMIYTFIGILDNYDYTFNNEVREVFTVPLSVLLSQKPLCHRINVSLKPSNDFPYHLIQNGKSYKWGKGVYPVYFYKYDDKTIWGITAKIVHDFISLLKQKETK
;
A
#
# COMPACT_ATOMS: atom_id res chain seq x y z
N VAL A 1 -0.81 0.24 -12.76
CA VAL A 1 0.41 1.07 -12.93
C VAL A 1 0.00 2.51 -13.10
N ARG A 2 0.53 3.41 -12.26
CA ARG A 2 0.15 4.83 -12.29
C ARG A 2 0.63 5.53 -13.57
N SER A 3 -0.19 6.44 -14.08
CA SER A 3 0.12 7.28 -15.23
C SER A 3 1.32 8.20 -14.97
N ASN A 4 2.05 8.54 -16.03
CA ASN A 4 3.25 9.36 -15.95
C ASN A 4 2.94 10.84 -15.70
N SER A 5 1.71 11.27 -15.96
CA SER A 5 1.26 12.64 -15.77
C SER A 5 0.94 12.97 -14.31
N LEU A 6 0.95 11.99 -13.41
CA LEU A 6 0.59 12.20 -12.01
C LEU A 6 1.75 12.82 -11.21
N LYS A 7 1.39 13.76 -10.32
CA LYS A 7 2.34 14.47 -9.45
C LYS A 7 3.03 13.57 -8.41
N LYS A 8 2.47 12.39 -8.11
CA LYS A 8 2.99 11.43 -7.13
C LYS A 8 3.19 10.06 -7.76
N GLN A 9 4.35 9.47 -7.50
CA GLN A 9 4.71 8.08 -7.84
C GLN A 9 4.37 7.68 -9.30
N PRO A 10 4.79 8.48 -10.31
CA PRO A 10 4.53 8.13 -11.70
C PRO A 10 5.23 6.81 -12.06
N ASN A 11 4.56 5.96 -12.85
CA ASN A 11 5.01 4.61 -13.23
C ASN A 11 5.06 3.57 -12.09
N GLU A 12 4.67 3.89 -10.87
CA GLU A 12 4.69 2.90 -9.79
C GLU A 12 3.54 1.89 -9.92
N ILE A 13 3.83 0.64 -9.54
CA ILE A 13 2.82 -0.40 -9.37
C ILE A 13 2.16 -0.15 -8.01
N CYS A 14 0.87 0.15 -8.03
CA CYS A 14 0.04 0.27 -6.83
C CYS A 14 -1.30 -0.44 -7.05
N PHE A 15 -1.98 -0.72 -5.94
CA PHE A 15 -3.40 -1.05 -5.99
C PHE A 15 -4.22 0.22 -6.29
N PRO A 16 -5.46 0.07 -6.77
CA PRO A 16 -6.38 1.19 -6.87
C PRO A 16 -6.65 1.80 -5.50
N GLY A 17 -6.82 3.11 -5.47
CA GLY A 17 -7.10 3.84 -4.24
C GLY A 17 -6.52 5.26 -4.21
N GLY A 18 -6.99 6.04 -3.26
CA GLY A 18 -6.62 7.44 -3.13
C GLY A 18 -6.89 7.99 -1.74
N ARG A 19 -7.13 9.31 -1.68
CA ARG A 19 -7.37 9.99 -0.41
C ARG A 19 -8.83 9.86 -0.01
N ILE A 20 -9.06 9.87 1.30
CA ILE A 20 -10.40 10.02 1.86
C ILE A 20 -10.80 11.49 1.66
N GLU A 21 -11.97 11.72 1.07
CA GLU A 21 -12.50 13.06 0.79
C GLU A 21 -13.89 13.25 1.39
N ASN A 22 -14.29 14.50 1.61
CA ASN A 22 -15.67 14.88 1.96
C ASN A 22 -16.28 14.12 3.16
N ASP A 23 -15.46 13.83 4.19
CA ASP A 23 -15.86 13.09 5.39
C ASP A 23 -16.44 11.68 5.10
N GLU A 24 -16.07 11.08 3.97
CA GLU A 24 -16.47 9.71 3.62
C GLU A 24 -15.76 8.66 4.49
N SER A 25 -16.34 7.46 4.56
CA SER A 25 -15.67 6.33 5.23
C SER A 25 -14.46 5.85 4.44
N GLU A 26 -13.51 5.20 5.11
CA GLU A 26 -12.33 4.60 4.47
C GLU A 26 -12.72 3.62 3.35
N LEU A 27 -13.80 2.86 3.57
CA LEU A 27 -14.31 1.91 2.59
C LEU A 27 -14.96 2.61 1.39
N SER A 28 -15.72 3.68 1.65
CA SER A 28 -16.35 4.49 0.61
C SER A 28 -15.29 5.08 -0.32
N ALA A 29 -14.20 5.63 0.24
CA ALA A 29 -13.08 6.15 -0.52
C ALA A 29 -12.44 5.06 -1.39
N ALA A 30 -12.19 3.87 -0.83
CA ALA A 30 -11.59 2.76 -1.57
C ALA A 30 -12.45 2.31 -2.76
N ILE A 31 -13.78 2.21 -2.58
CA ILE A 31 -14.72 1.85 -3.65
C ILE A 31 -14.76 2.95 -4.72
N ARG A 32 -14.91 4.22 -4.32
CA ARG A 32 -14.95 5.36 -5.24
C ARG A 32 -13.70 5.42 -6.10
N GLU A 33 -12.53 5.42 -5.49
CA GLU A 33 -11.24 5.50 -6.19
C GLU A 33 -11.02 4.30 -7.11
N THR A 34 -11.38 3.08 -6.67
CA THR A 34 -11.31 1.89 -7.52
C THR A 34 -12.24 2.00 -8.72
N SER A 35 -13.47 2.47 -8.52
CA SER A 35 -14.45 2.70 -9.57
C SER A 35 -13.99 3.77 -10.57
N GLU A 36 -13.41 4.87 -10.08
CA GLU A 36 -12.90 5.97 -10.91
C GLU A 36 -11.67 5.51 -11.73
N GLU A 37 -10.66 4.92 -11.08
CA GLU A 37 -9.41 4.50 -11.73
C GLU A 37 -9.63 3.35 -12.73
N LEU A 38 -10.51 2.39 -12.41
CA LEU A 38 -10.76 1.20 -13.25
C LEU A 38 -12.02 1.32 -14.13
N CYS A 39 -12.70 2.47 -14.12
CA CYS A 39 -13.95 2.70 -14.86
C CYS A 39 -15.03 1.63 -14.58
N LEU A 40 -15.20 1.27 -13.30
CA LEU A 40 -16.09 0.19 -12.85
C LEU A 40 -17.35 0.74 -12.16
N ASP A 41 -18.51 0.12 -12.42
CA ASP A 41 -19.70 0.33 -11.58
C ASP A 41 -19.39 -0.18 -10.15
N PRO A 42 -19.59 0.63 -9.09
CA PRO A 42 -19.40 0.20 -7.71
C PRO A 42 -20.10 -1.11 -7.35
N LYS A 43 -21.21 -1.45 -8.01
CA LYS A 43 -21.94 -2.72 -7.80
C LYS A 43 -21.14 -3.95 -8.21
N ASN A 44 -20.14 -3.79 -9.06
CA ASN A 44 -19.25 -4.87 -9.49
C ASN A 44 -18.09 -5.10 -8.51
N ILE A 45 -18.07 -4.41 -7.37
CA ILE A 45 -17.04 -4.52 -6.33
C ILE A 45 -17.66 -5.17 -5.09
N ALA A 46 -17.42 -6.46 -4.89
CA ALA A 46 -17.88 -7.19 -3.72
C ALA A 46 -16.79 -7.23 -2.64
N ILE A 47 -16.99 -6.52 -1.53
CA ILE A 47 -16.03 -6.47 -0.42
C ILE A 47 -16.16 -7.73 0.44
N ILE A 48 -15.05 -8.42 0.64
CA ILE A 48 -14.98 -9.68 1.41
C ILE A 48 -14.21 -9.55 2.73
N GLY A 49 -13.58 -8.41 2.97
CA GLY A 49 -12.93 -8.10 4.24
C GLY A 49 -11.96 -6.93 4.13
N SER A 50 -11.18 -6.76 5.19
CA SER A 50 -10.08 -5.78 5.26
C SER A 50 -8.82 -6.43 5.82
N SER A 51 -7.68 -5.80 5.56
CA SER A 51 -6.42 -6.09 6.22
C SER A 51 -6.18 -5.09 7.35
N ASP A 52 -5.19 -5.38 8.21
CA ASP A 52 -4.74 -4.45 9.24
C ASP A 52 -4.32 -3.09 8.66
N THR A 53 -4.60 -2.02 9.40
CA THR A 53 -4.19 -0.66 9.04
C THR A 53 -2.67 -0.55 9.04
N LEU A 54 -2.11 -0.15 7.89
CA LEU A 54 -0.68 0.06 7.75
C LEU A 54 -0.34 1.52 8.11
N ILE A 55 0.49 1.70 9.13
CA ILE A 55 1.10 2.99 9.47
C ILE A 55 2.52 3.01 8.91
N THR A 56 2.76 3.91 7.97
CA THR A 56 4.09 4.05 7.34
C THR A 56 5.01 4.94 8.19
N PRO A 57 6.34 4.81 8.03
CA PRO A 57 7.31 5.74 8.64
C PRO A 57 7.15 7.22 8.23
N PHE A 58 6.30 7.51 7.24
CA PHE A 58 6.07 8.84 6.68
C PHE A 58 4.72 9.44 7.10
N ASN A 59 4.13 8.94 8.20
CA ASN A 59 2.82 9.36 8.72
C ASN A 59 1.63 9.17 7.77
N TYR A 60 1.74 8.27 6.79
CA TYR A 60 0.56 7.78 6.07
C TYR A 60 -0.08 6.63 6.84
N MET A 61 -1.39 6.74 7.08
CA MET A 61 -2.26 5.64 7.47
C MET A 61 -2.93 5.10 6.21
N ILE A 62 -2.80 3.81 5.98
CA ILE A 62 -3.33 3.13 4.80
C ILE A 62 -4.31 2.07 5.27
N TYR A 63 -5.54 2.21 4.83
CA TYR A 63 -6.61 1.23 5.04
C TYR A 63 -6.71 0.39 3.77
N THR A 64 -6.74 -0.93 3.93
CA THR A 64 -6.78 -1.86 2.79
C THR A 64 -8.00 -2.75 2.90
N PHE A 65 -8.75 -2.79 1.82
CA PHE A 65 -9.93 -3.63 1.66
C PHE A 65 -9.66 -4.71 0.63
N ILE A 66 -10.20 -5.89 0.88
CA ILE A 66 -10.10 -7.04 0.00
C ILE A 66 -11.45 -7.17 -0.67
N GLY A 67 -11.46 -7.08 -2.00
CA GLY A 67 -12.66 -7.16 -2.81
C GLY A 67 -12.52 -8.15 -3.97
N ILE A 68 -13.65 -8.63 -4.44
CA ILE A 68 -13.79 -9.40 -5.67
C ILE A 68 -14.41 -8.47 -6.71
N LEU A 69 -13.77 -8.37 -7.86
CA LEU A 69 -14.31 -7.66 -9.02
C LEU A 69 -15.08 -8.65 -9.89
N ASP A 70 -16.34 -8.33 -10.20
CA ASP A 70 -17.16 -9.12 -11.12
C ASP A 70 -17.16 -8.47 -12.51
N ASN A 71 -17.10 -9.29 -13.57
CA ASN A 71 -17.14 -8.86 -14.98
C ASN A 71 -16.19 -7.70 -15.34
N TYR A 72 -14.99 -7.65 -14.76
CA TYR A 72 -14.01 -6.60 -15.05
C TYR A 72 -13.27 -6.86 -16.37
N ASP A 73 -13.32 -5.88 -17.29
CA ASP A 73 -12.76 -5.96 -18.64
C ASP A 73 -11.47 -5.15 -18.81
N TYR A 74 -10.64 -5.07 -17.75
CA TYR A 74 -9.35 -4.36 -17.79
C TYR A 74 -9.43 -2.89 -18.24
N THR A 75 -10.58 -2.24 -18.02
CA THR A 75 -10.81 -0.82 -18.30
C THR A 75 -10.10 0.05 -17.27
N PHE A 76 -9.71 1.27 -17.66
CA PHE A 76 -9.10 2.24 -16.76
C PHE A 76 -9.14 3.67 -17.33
N ASN A 77 -8.99 4.67 -16.47
CA ASN A 77 -9.01 6.08 -16.84
C ASN A 77 -7.57 6.64 -17.11
N ASN A 78 -7.46 7.94 -17.32
CA ASN A 78 -6.20 8.64 -17.62
C ASN A 78 -5.17 8.69 -16.46
N GLU A 79 -5.57 8.35 -15.24
CA GLU A 79 -4.68 8.24 -14.07
C GLU A 79 -3.92 6.91 -14.05
N VAL A 80 -4.38 5.94 -14.83
CA VAL A 80 -3.79 4.60 -14.94
C VAL A 80 -3.16 4.44 -16.32
N ARG A 81 -1.95 3.90 -16.35
CA ARG A 81 -1.26 3.57 -17.60
C ARG A 81 -1.55 2.16 -18.08
N GLU A 82 -1.61 1.22 -17.13
CA GLU A 82 -1.68 -0.21 -17.40
C GLU A 82 -2.32 -0.90 -16.19
N VAL A 83 -3.18 -1.87 -16.46
CA VAL A 83 -3.70 -2.81 -15.47
C VAL A 83 -3.20 -4.20 -15.81
N PHE A 84 -2.77 -4.93 -14.78
CA PHE A 84 -2.33 -6.32 -14.91
C PHE A 84 -2.74 -7.09 -13.65
N THR A 85 -2.75 -8.42 -13.76
CA THR A 85 -3.05 -9.33 -12.66
C THR A 85 -1.86 -10.23 -12.39
N VAL A 86 -1.75 -10.71 -11.15
CA VAL A 86 -0.79 -11.75 -10.76
C VAL A 86 -1.61 -12.92 -10.21
N PRO A 87 -1.43 -14.15 -10.73
CA PRO A 87 -2.12 -15.30 -10.18
C PRO A 87 -1.81 -15.46 -8.68
N LEU A 88 -2.85 -15.62 -7.87
CA LEU A 88 -2.69 -15.76 -6.42
C LEU A 88 -1.78 -16.94 -6.03
N SER A 89 -1.83 -18.04 -6.80
CA SER A 89 -0.96 -19.21 -6.64
C SER A 89 0.54 -18.87 -6.78
N VAL A 90 0.89 -17.92 -7.65
CA VAL A 90 2.27 -17.44 -7.81
C VAL A 90 2.70 -16.64 -6.59
N LEU A 91 1.84 -15.77 -6.05
CA LEU A 91 2.14 -15.01 -4.83
C LEU A 91 2.24 -15.91 -3.59
N LEU A 92 1.41 -16.95 -3.50
CA LEU A 92 1.41 -17.92 -2.39
C LEU A 92 2.69 -18.78 -2.37
N SER A 93 3.16 -19.19 -3.55
CA SER A 93 4.35 -20.04 -3.72
C SER A 93 5.66 -19.26 -3.67
N GLN A 94 5.66 -17.97 -4.00
CA GLN A 94 6.84 -17.14 -3.98
C GLN A 94 7.23 -16.72 -2.54
N LYS A 95 8.49 -16.96 -2.17
CA LYS A 95 9.12 -16.30 -1.02
C LYS A 95 9.64 -14.93 -1.48
N PRO A 96 9.11 -13.80 -0.97
CA PRO A 96 9.56 -12.49 -1.40
C PRO A 96 11.00 -12.24 -0.96
N LEU A 97 11.74 -11.48 -1.78
CA LEU A 97 12.97 -10.87 -1.31
C LEU A 97 12.59 -9.78 -0.29
N CYS A 98 13.32 -9.73 0.82
CA CYS A 98 13.06 -8.77 1.89
C CYS A 98 14.38 -8.15 2.34
N HIS A 99 14.45 -6.81 2.27
CA HIS A 99 15.56 -6.03 2.78
C HIS A 99 15.06 -5.07 3.85
N ARG A 100 15.88 -4.84 4.86
CA ARG A 100 15.55 -3.94 5.96
C ARG A 100 16.27 -2.61 5.75
N ILE A 101 15.52 -1.51 5.84
CA ILE A 101 16.07 -0.15 5.81
C ILE A 101 16.07 0.45 7.21
N ASN A 102 17.07 1.26 7.51
CA ASN A 102 17.13 2.00 8.78
C ASN A 102 16.25 3.25 8.69
N VAL A 103 15.42 3.46 9.70
CA VAL A 103 14.61 4.67 9.88
C VAL A 103 15.17 5.40 11.10
N SER A 104 15.51 6.68 10.92
CA SER A 104 16.02 7.51 12.02
C SER A 104 15.23 8.80 12.11
N LEU A 105 14.86 9.17 13.34
CA LEU A 105 14.27 10.47 13.61
C LEU A 105 15.35 11.53 13.51
N LYS A 106 15.08 12.57 12.72
CA LYS A 106 15.89 13.77 12.64
C LYS A 106 15.01 14.95 13.06
N PRO A 107 15.20 15.51 14.27
CA PRO A 107 14.44 16.67 14.69
C PRO A 107 14.67 17.85 13.75
N SER A 108 13.65 18.69 13.60
CA SER A 108 13.75 19.95 12.89
C SER A 108 14.69 20.93 13.61
N ASN A 109 15.08 22.00 12.92
CA ASN A 109 16.03 22.98 13.44
C ASN A 109 15.50 23.76 14.66
N ASP A 110 14.18 23.88 14.78
CA ASP A 110 13.45 24.56 15.85
C ASP A 110 13.08 23.64 17.02
N PHE A 111 13.53 22.38 17.00
CA PHE A 111 13.24 21.43 18.08
C PHE A 111 13.75 21.96 19.44
N PRO A 112 12.90 22.07 20.48
CA PRO A 112 13.25 22.74 21.73
C PRO A 112 14.07 21.83 22.65
N TYR A 113 15.34 21.61 22.30
CA TYR A 113 16.25 20.76 23.08
C TYR A 113 16.40 21.20 24.54
N HIS A 114 16.18 22.48 24.86
CA HIS A 114 16.26 22.99 26.23
C HIS A 114 15.14 22.48 27.15
N LEU A 115 14.05 21.92 26.59
CA LEU A 115 12.92 21.37 27.34
C LEU A 115 13.05 19.88 27.66
N ILE A 116 14.07 19.19 27.14
CA ILE A 116 14.24 17.74 27.31
C ILE A 116 15.51 17.37 28.06
N GLN A 117 15.48 16.23 28.75
CA GLN A 117 16.66 15.66 29.38
C GLN A 117 17.72 15.34 28.31
N ASN A 118 18.99 15.60 28.64
CA ASN A 118 20.16 15.43 27.76
C ASN A 118 20.21 16.37 26.55
N GLY A 119 19.24 17.26 26.35
CA GLY A 119 19.24 18.27 25.29
C GLY A 119 19.69 17.76 23.93
N LYS A 120 20.67 18.42 23.31
CA LYS A 120 21.23 18.01 22.01
C LYS A 120 21.89 16.64 22.00
N SER A 121 22.23 16.09 23.17
CA SER A 121 22.79 14.74 23.34
C SER A 121 21.72 13.65 23.50
N TYR A 122 20.43 13.99 23.38
CA TYR A 122 19.35 13.01 23.41
C TYR A 122 19.53 11.94 22.32
N LYS A 123 19.45 10.67 22.71
CA LYS A 123 19.62 9.53 21.81
C LYS A 123 18.29 9.14 21.20
N TRP A 124 18.06 9.62 19.99
CA TRP A 124 16.88 9.26 19.20
C TRP A 124 16.83 7.76 18.91
N GLY A 125 15.62 7.20 19.05
CA GLY A 125 15.35 5.82 18.63
C GLY A 125 15.64 5.63 17.15
N LYS A 126 16.19 4.46 16.82
CA LYS A 126 16.34 3.99 15.44
C LYS A 126 15.34 2.87 15.21
N GLY A 127 14.57 3.00 14.14
CA GLY A 127 13.67 1.96 13.66
C GLY A 127 14.29 1.18 12.51
N VAL A 128 13.70 0.04 12.21
CA VAL A 128 14.00 -0.73 11.01
C VAL A 128 12.70 -1.03 10.29
N TYR A 129 12.64 -0.78 8.99
CA TYR A 129 11.46 -0.98 8.17
C TYR A 129 11.72 -2.05 7.10
N PRO A 130 10.91 -3.13 7.03
CA PRO A 130 11.07 -4.14 5.99
C PRO A 130 10.54 -3.63 4.64
N VAL A 131 11.30 -3.88 3.58
CA VAL A 131 10.95 -3.60 2.19
C VAL A 131 10.90 -4.93 1.45
N TYR A 132 9.72 -5.28 0.97
CA TYR A 132 9.45 -6.51 0.24
C TYR A 132 9.54 -6.28 -1.26
N PHE A 133 9.92 -7.34 -1.98
CA PHE A 133 9.96 -7.37 -3.43
C PHE A 133 9.36 -8.70 -3.92
N TYR A 134 8.32 -8.60 -4.74
CA TYR A 134 7.73 -9.70 -5.48
C TYR A 134 8.01 -9.48 -6.97
N LYS A 135 8.35 -10.55 -7.68
CA LYS A 135 8.54 -10.52 -9.13
C LYS A 135 7.46 -11.33 -9.82
N TYR A 136 7.01 -10.82 -10.96
CA TYR A 136 6.13 -11.52 -11.88
C TYR A 136 6.39 -11.01 -13.29
N ASP A 137 6.76 -11.91 -14.20
CA ASP A 137 7.27 -11.57 -15.53
C ASP A 137 8.37 -10.49 -15.48
N ASP A 138 8.17 -9.38 -16.19
CA ASP A 138 9.05 -8.22 -16.24
C ASP A 138 8.79 -7.20 -15.12
N LYS A 139 7.80 -7.45 -14.25
CA LYS A 139 7.32 -6.51 -13.23
C LYS A 139 7.91 -6.80 -11.86
N THR A 140 8.28 -5.73 -11.17
CA THR A 140 8.73 -5.77 -9.77
C THR A 140 7.74 -5.00 -8.90
N ILE A 141 7.00 -5.72 -8.06
CA ILE A 141 6.11 -5.15 -7.05
C ILE A 141 6.97 -4.93 -5.80
N TRP A 142 7.08 -3.69 -5.33
CA TRP A 142 7.95 -3.34 -4.20
C TRP A 142 7.32 -2.28 -3.30
N GLY A 143 8.01 -1.94 -2.20
CA GLY A 143 7.59 -0.87 -1.29
C GLY A 143 6.29 -1.17 -0.53
N ILE A 144 5.43 -0.17 -0.41
CA ILE A 144 4.14 -0.27 0.31
C ILE A 144 3.22 -1.30 -0.35
N THR A 145 3.15 -1.31 -1.68
CA THR A 145 2.31 -2.27 -2.40
C THR A 145 2.76 -3.71 -2.13
N ALA A 146 4.07 -3.98 -2.13
CA ALA A 146 4.57 -5.29 -1.76
C ALA A 146 4.35 -5.64 -0.27
N LYS A 147 4.35 -4.64 0.62
CA LYS A 147 3.97 -4.85 2.04
C LYS A 147 2.51 -5.29 2.14
N ILE A 148 1.60 -4.63 1.43
CA ILE A 148 0.17 -4.99 1.39
C ILE A 148 0.00 -6.43 0.85
N VAL A 149 0.67 -6.76 -0.26
CA VAL A 149 0.68 -8.13 -0.80
C VAL A 149 1.17 -9.13 0.25
N HIS A 150 2.28 -8.82 0.92
CA HIS A 150 2.85 -9.69 1.94
C HIS A 150 1.90 -9.95 3.12
N ASP A 151 1.22 -8.91 3.59
CA ASP A 151 0.26 -9.01 4.70
C ASP A 151 -0.96 -9.83 4.30
N PHE A 152 -1.50 -9.59 3.11
CA PHE A 152 -2.61 -10.39 2.56
C PHE A 152 -2.24 -11.87 2.43
N ILE A 153 -1.07 -12.19 1.86
CA ILE A 153 -0.60 -13.57 1.73
C ILE A 153 -0.38 -14.22 3.11
N SER A 154 0.12 -13.47 4.08
CA SER A 154 0.31 -13.95 5.45
C SER A 154 -1.02 -14.25 6.14
N LEU A 155 -2.04 -13.41 5.93
CA LEU A 155 -3.40 -13.63 6.43
C LEU A 155 -4.00 -14.93 5.88
N LEU A 156 -3.84 -15.19 4.57
CA LEU A 156 -4.36 -16.41 3.94
C LEU A 156 -3.70 -17.67 4.52
N LYS A 157 -2.37 -17.67 4.65
CA LYS A 157 -1.61 -18.83 5.19
C LYS A 157 -1.99 -19.15 6.64
N GLN A 158 -2.30 -18.14 7.44
CA GLN A 158 -2.75 -18.35 8.82
C GLN A 158 -4.13 -19.03 8.89
N LYS A 159 -5.02 -18.76 7.93
CA LYS A 159 -6.35 -19.38 7.86
C LYS A 159 -6.28 -20.84 7.42
N GLU A 160 -5.34 -21.22 6.57
CA GLU A 160 -5.14 -22.63 6.15
C GLU A 160 -4.61 -23.54 7.26
N THR A 161 -4.02 -22.95 8.32
CA THR A 161 -3.42 -23.70 9.44
C THR A 161 -4.39 -23.89 10.61
N LYS A 162 -5.63 -23.39 10.52
CA LYS A 162 -6.69 -23.54 11.52
C LYS A 162 -7.83 -24.38 10.97
#